data_AF-A0A813H2X6-F1
#
_entry.id   AF-A0A813H2X6-F1
#
_cell.length_a   1.000
_cell.length_b   1.000
_cell.length_c   1.000
_cell.angle_alpha   90.00
_cell.angle_beta   90.00
_cell.angle_gamma   90.00
#
_symmetry.space_group_name_H-M   'P 1'
#
loop_
_entity.id
_entity.type
_entity.pdbx_description
1 polymer ?
#
loop_
_entity_poly.entity_id
_entity_poly.type
_entity_poly.pdbx_seq_one_letter_code
_entity_poly.pdbx_strand_id
1 'polypeptide(L)'
;AITAVFSVAAVASSPDAAAQALYGTFEAPSLEATSFEEVKKFLLEGRPFVITDGAKGLPMAGWNCEFMRAQFPESRIRQEGGKSETNGVLMSSDWTNNAKPYRGSERYPEGAPKMRPFYWDIAKASQSERERKWGKNPKEVVGTIVSSTQTPYWLPEQDKQEMGFSSEMWFHPK
;
A
#
# COMPACT_ATOMS: atom_id res chain seq x y z
N ALA A 1 12.07 49.80 35.46
CA ALA A 1 11.13 49.28 34.44
C ALA A 1 11.24 47.76 34.43
N ILE A 2 10.15 47.04 34.69
CA ILE A 2 10.12 45.58 34.71
C ILE A 2 9.63 45.12 33.34
N THR A 3 10.51 44.53 32.55
CA THR A 3 10.16 43.95 31.25
C THR A 3 9.59 42.55 31.49
N ALA A 4 8.28 42.39 31.31
CA ALA A 4 7.64 41.08 31.26
C ALA A 4 7.84 40.49 29.85
N VAL A 5 8.55 39.36 29.77
CA VAL A 5 8.66 38.56 28.54
C VAL A 5 7.47 37.61 28.51
N PHE A 6 6.49 37.91 27.65
CA PHE A 6 5.43 36.96 27.32
C PHE A 6 6.03 35.87 26.41
N SER A 7 6.27 34.68 26.96
CA SER A 7 6.43 33.48 26.14
C SER A 7 5.06 33.04 25.65
N VAL A 8 4.74 33.36 24.40
CA VAL A 8 3.70 32.65 23.67
C VAL A 8 4.31 31.32 23.26
N ALA A 9 4.13 30.30 24.11
CA ALA A 9 4.40 28.93 23.71
C ALA A 9 3.38 28.58 22.62
N ALA A 10 3.80 28.72 21.36
CA ALA A 10 3.09 28.13 20.24
C ALA A 10 3.11 26.62 20.47
N VAL A 11 1.98 26.08 20.94
CA VAL A 11 1.75 24.64 20.97
C VAL A 11 1.69 24.21 19.51
N ALA A 12 2.83 23.82 18.96
CA ALA A 12 2.87 23.09 17.72
C ALA A 12 2.17 21.76 18.00
N SER A 13 0.86 21.69 17.70
CA SER A 13 0.17 20.42 17.60
C SER A 13 0.94 19.59 16.58
N SER A 14 1.56 18.52 17.04
CA SER A 14 2.20 17.58 16.13
C SER A 14 1.13 17.10 15.13
N PRO A 15 1.48 16.81 13.88
CA PRO A 15 0.59 16.14 12.94
C PRO A 15 -0.05 14.89 13.57
N ASP A 16 0.67 14.24 14.48
CA ASP A 16 0.21 13.10 15.28
C ASP A 16 -0.95 13.47 16.21
N ALA A 17 -0.96 14.65 16.86
CA ALA A 17 -2.09 15.07 17.69
C ALA A 17 -3.36 15.33 16.86
N ALA A 18 -3.21 15.82 15.62
CA ALA A 18 -4.34 16.02 14.71
C ALA A 18 -4.88 14.69 14.15
N ALA A 19 -3.99 13.76 13.76
CA ALA A 19 -4.38 12.42 13.31
C ALA A 19 -4.97 11.58 14.45
N GLN A 20 -4.42 11.68 15.66
CA GLN A 20 -4.92 10.97 16.84
C GLN A 20 -6.22 11.60 17.38
N ALA A 21 -6.44 12.91 17.20
CA ALA A 21 -7.75 13.53 17.45
C ALA A 21 -8.80 13.14 16.39
N LEU A 22 -8.40 12.90 15.13
CA LEU A 22 -9.31 12.45 14.07
C LEU A 22 -9.63 10.95 14.14
N TYR A 23 -8.64 10.11 14.48
CA TYR A 23 -8.70 8.66 14.33
C TYR A 23 -8.51 7.87 15.64
N GLY A 24 -8.30 8.54 16.78
CA GLY A 24 -7.89 7.93 18.05
C GLY A 24 -8.88 6.95 18.69
N THR A 25 -10.03 6.71 18.07
CA THR A 25 -10.98 5.64 18.42
C THR A 25 -11.77 5.15 17.20
N PHE A 26 -11.32 5.47 15.97
CA PHE A 26 -12.09 5.13 14.78
C PHE A 26 -11.97 3.62 14.48
N GLU A 27 -12.94 2.86 14.96
CA GLU A 27 -13.20 1.52 14.46
C GLU A 27 -13.79 1.66 13.06
N ALA A 28 -12.98 1.32 12.05
CA ALA A 28 -13.46 1.32 10.68
C ALA A 28 -14.62 0.32 10.55
N PRO A 29 -15.80 0.75 10.06
CA PRO A 29 -16.92 -0.15 9.84
C PRO A 29 -16.49 -1.28 8.91
N SER A 30 -16.84 -2.50 9.30
CA SER A 30 -16.60 -3.71 8.53
C SER A 30 -17.85 -4.07 7.74
N LEU A 31 -17.70 -4.26 6.44
CA LEU A 31 -18.76 -4.65 5.51
C LEU A 31 -18.50 -6.07 5.00
N GLU A 32 -19.58 -6.84 4.87
CA GLU A 32 -19.61 -8.17 4.25
C GLU A 32 -20.85 -8.29 3.38
N ALA A 33 -20.79 -9.07 2.30
CA ALA A 33 -21.88 -9.23 1.34
C ALA A 33 -22.52 -7.88 0.92
N THR A 34 -21.69 -6.84 0.72
CA THR A 34 -22.11 -5.45 0.49
C THR A 34 -22.49 -5.18 -0.98
N SER A 35 -22.82 -3.94 -1.32
CA SER A 35 -23.07 -3.51 -2.70
C SER A 35 -22.30 -2.24 -3.01
N PHE A 36 -22.10 -1.94 -4.30
CA PHE A 36 -21.47 -0.69 -4.69
C PHE A 36 -22.17 0.54 -4.10
N GLU A 37 -23.50 0.55 -4.06
CA GLU A 37 -24.27 1.68 -3.53
C GLU A 37 -24.08 1.88 -2.02
N GLU A 38 -23.79 0.83 -1.28
CA GLU A 38 -23.42 0.93 0.13
C GLU A 38 -21.99 1.44 0.29
N VAL A 39 -21.04 0.87 -0.45
CA VAL A 39 -19.63 1.30 -0.48
C VAL A 39 -19.50 2.77 -0.88
N LYS A 40 -20.27 3.21 -1.88
CA LYS A 40 -20.30 4.57 -2.41
C LYS A 40 -20.67 5.60 -1.35
N LYS A 41 -21.53 5.26 -0.37
CA LYS A 41 -21.85 6.16 0.75
C LYS A 41 -20.61 6.48 1.56
N PHE A 42 -19.85 5.46 1.95
CA PHE A 42 -18.60 5.64 2.69
C PHE A 42 -17.56 6.42 1.89
N LEU A 43 -17.44 6.15 0.59
CA LEU A 43 -16.55 6.88 -0.31
C LEU A 43 -16.90 8.37 -0.40
N LEU A 44 -18.18 8.70 -0.57
CA LEU A 44 -18.66 10.10 -0.63
C LEU A 44 -18.50 10.84 0.71
N GLU A 45 -18.63 10.12 1.82
CA GLU A 45 -18.41 10.66 3.16
C GLU A 45 -16.92 10.83 3.50
N GLY A 46 -16.01 10.30 2.68
CA GLY A 46 -14.58 10.29 2.96
C GLY A 46 -14.23 9.49 4.22
N ARG A 47 -15.07 8.53 4.60
CA ARG A 47 -14.90 7.73 5.81
C ARG A 47 -14.16 6.45 5.49
N PRO A 48 -13.10 6.08 6.23
CA PRO A 48 -12.46 4.78 6.06
C PRO A 48 -13.43 3.65 6.42
N PHE A 49 -13.33 2.52 5.72
CA PHE A 49 -14.11 1.30 5.96
C PHE A 49 -13.29 0.09 5.53
N VAL A 50 -13.70 -1.11 5.96
CA VAL A 50 -13.08 -2.38 5.56
C VAL A 50 -14.15 -3.26 4.93
N ILE A 51 -13.86 -3.90 3.80
CA ILE A 51 -14.70 -4.96 3.24
C ILE A 51 -13.97 -6.28 3.46
N THR A 52 -14.39 -7.08 4.43
CA THR A 52 -13.63 -8.26 4.89
C THR A 52 -13.73 -9.44 3.91
N ASP A 53 -14.78 -9.49 3.10
CA ASP A 53 -14.99 -10.52 2.08
C ASP A 53 -14.75 -10.04 0.65
N GLY A 54 -14.24 -8.81 0.46
CA GLY A 54 -14.10 -8.18 -0.86
C GLY A 54 -13.22 -8.96 -1.83
N ALA A 55 -12.23 -9.71 -1.31
CA ALA A 55 -11.36 -10.57 -2.10
C ALA A 55 -11.66 -12.07 -1.91
N LYS A 56 -12.73 -12.44 -1.18
CA LYS A 56 -13.01 -13.84 -0.83
C LYS A 56 -13.24 -14.68 -2.08
N GLY A 57 -12.49 -15.78 -2.21
CA GLY A 57 -12.57 -16.69 -3.35
C GLY A 57 -11.86 -16.20 -4.62
N LEU A 58 -11.33 -14.97 -4.64
CA LEU A 58 -10.54 -14.48 -5.76
C LEU A 58 -9.14 -15.15 -5.72
N PRO A 59 -8.54 -15.48 -6.87
CA PRO A 59 -7.20 -16.10 -6.93
C PRO A 59 -6.13 -15.30 -6.17
N MET A 60 -6.24 -13.97 -6.20
CA MET A 60 -5.31 -13.05 -5.53
C MET A 60 -5.35 -13.11 -4.00
N ALA A 61 -6.41 -13.67 -3.39
CA ALA A 61 -6.47 -13.79 -1.93
C ALA A 61 -5.34 -14.66 -1.35
N GLY A 62 -4.74 -15.54 -2.18
CA GLY A 62 -3.61 -16.39 -1.80
C GLY A 62 -2.23 -15.76 -2.04
N TRP A 63 -2.14 -14.53 -2.55
CA TRP A 63 -0.86 -13.93 -2.94
C TRP A 63 -0.13 -13.38 -1.73
N ASN A 64 0.72 -14.22 -1.14
CA ASN A 64 1.63 -13.85 -0.05
C ASN A 64 3.07 -13.65 -0.57
N CYS A 65 4.00 -13.30 0.32
CA CYS A 65 5.39 -13.06 -0.05
C CYS A 65 6.05 -14.31 -0.66
N GLU A 66 5.73 -15.50 -0.15
CA GLU A 66 6.27 -16.78 -0.64
C GLU A 66 5.79 -17.09 -2.06
N PHE A 67 4.50 -16.92 -2.34
CA PHE A 67 3.91 -17.08 -3.66
C PHE A 67 4.58 -16.16 -4.66
N MET A 68 4.72 -14.88 -4.32
CA MET A 68 5.29 -13.88 -5.22
C MET A 68 6.77 -14.13 -5.50
N ARG A 69 7.53 -14.60 -4.50
CA ARG A 69 8.92 -15.05 -4.68
C ARG A 69 9.04 -16.21 -5.65
N ALA A 70 8.15 -17.19 -5.56
CA ALA A 70 8.17 -18.37 -6.40
C ALA A 70 7.73 -18.08 -7.85
N GLN A 71 6.67 -17.28 -8.02
CA GLN A 71 6.10 -16.98 -9.34
C GLN A 71 6.89 -15.92 -10.10
N PHE A 72 7.47 -14.95 -9.40
CA PHE A 72 8.11 -13.79 -10.03
C PHE A 72 9.55 -13.57 -9.52
N PRO A 73 10.43 -14.59 -9.57
CA PRO A 73 11.74 -14.54 -8.92
C PRO A 73 12.67 -13.45 -9.48
N GLU A 74 12.54 -13.17 -10.77
CA GLU A 74 13.33 -12.18 -11.50
C GLU A 74 12.72 -10.77 -11.44
N SER A 75 11.52 -10.62 -10.87
CA SER A 75 10.88 -9.31 -10.73
C SER A 75 11.59 -8.46 -9.70
N ARG A 76 11.56 -7.14 -9.90
CA ARG A 76 12.18 -6.19 -8.96
C ARG A 76 11.15 -5.42 -8.17
N ILE A 77 11.33 -5.37 -6.86
CA ILE A 77 10.55 -4.55 -5.91
C ILE A 77 11.39 -3.39 -5.40
N ARG A 78 10.74 -2.43 -4.73
CA ARG A 78 11.41 -1.24 -4.20
C ARG A 78 11.00 -1.00 -2.77
N GLN A 79 11.89 -0.38 -2.02
CA GLN A 79 11.52 0.14 -0.71
C GLN A 79 11.00 1.58 -0.82
N GLU A 80 9.96 1.92 -0.07
CA GLU A 80 9.36 3.25 -0.04
C GLU A 80 10.41 4.36 0.22
N GLY A 81 10.32 5.45 -0.55
CA GLY A 81 11.28 6.56 -0.50
C GLY A 81 12.66 6.26 -1.12
N GLY A 82 12.81 5.14 -1.83
CA GLY A 82 14.00 4.83 -2.64
C GLY A 82 13.99 5.45 -4.04
N LYS A 83 15.16 5.73 -4.63
CA LYS A 83 15.31 6.14 -6.04
C LYS A 83 15.14 4.93 -6.99
N SER A 84 14.46 5.16 -8.11
CA SER A 84 13.93 4.15 -9.05
C SER A 84 14.97 3.25 -9.71
N GLU A 85 16.13 3.80 -10.05
CA GLU A 85 17.15 3.13 -10.88
C GLU A 85 18.12 2.26 -10.07
N THR A 86 18.30 2.57 -8.79
CA THR A 86 19.36 2.01 -7.93
C THR A 86 18.85 1.06 -6.85
N ASN A 87 17.56 1.17 -6.46
CA ASN A 87 17.01 0.44 -5.31
C ASN A 87 16.07 -0.72 -5.69
N GLY A 88 16.11 -1.17 -6.94
CA GLY A 88 15.35 -2.35 -7.36
C GLY A 88 15.98 -3.61 -6.79
N VAL A 89 15.32 -4.23 -5.81
CA VAL A 89 15.76 -5.48 -5.18
C VAL A 89 15.03 -6.65 -5.86
N LEU A 90 15.73 -7.76 -6.12
CA LEU A 90 15.11 -8.94 -6.72
C LEU A 90 14.11 -9.55 -5.74
N MET A 91 12.94 -9.94 -6.24
CA MET A 91 11.92 -10.62 -5.45
C MET A 91 12.46 -11.91 -4.85
N SER A 92 13.29 -12.67 -5.59
CA SER A 92 13.95 -13.89 -5.13
C SER A 92 14.98 -13.71 -4.02
N SER A 93 15.39 -12.47 -3.70
CA SER A 93 16.38 -12.21 -2.65
C SER A 93 15.79 -12.22 -1.24
N ASP A 94 16.65 -12.04 -0.25
CA ASP A 94 16.33 -11.90 1.17
C ASP A 94 15.78 -10.51 1.55
N TRP A 95 15.18 -9.79 0.61
CA TRP A 95 14.70 -8.41 0.76
C TRP A 95 13.86 -8.16 2.01
N THR A 96 13.13 -9.16 2.52
CA THR A 96 12.34 -9.05 3.75
C THR A 96 13.21 -8.69 4.97
N ASN A 97 14.45 -9.18 5.00
CA ASN A 97 15.42 -8.90 6.06
C ASN A 97 16.13 -7.55 5.88
N ASN A 98 16.02 -6.96 4.69
CA ASN A 98 16.70 -5.72 4.31
C ASN A 98 15.80 -4.48 4.47
N ALA A 99 14.68 -4.62 5.20
CA ALA A 99 13.75 -3.53 5.43
C ALA A 99 14.42 -2.43 6.27
N LYS A 100 14.58 -1.25 5.69
CA LYS A 100 14.99 -0.03 6.40
C LYS A 100 13.84 0.60 7.20
N PRO A 101 14.13 1.19 8.38
CA PRO A 101 13.15 1.93 9.15
C PRO A 101 12.75 3.25 8.49
N TYR A 102 11.58 3.79 8.88
CA TYR A 102 11.25 5.19 8.62
C TYR A 102 12.18 6.11 9.40
N ARG A 103 12.44 7.30 8.84
CA ARG A 103 13.21 8.33 9.55
C ARG A 103 12.38 8.79 10.76
N GLY A 104 12.89 8.57 11.97
CA GLY A 104 12.18 8.94 13.20
C GLY A 104 11.18 7.90 13.72
N SER A 105 11.17 6.68 13.16
CA SER A 105 10.29 5.58 13.59
C SER A 105 10.41 5.22 15.07
N GLU A 106 11.55 5.53 15.71
CA GLU A 106 11.79 5.38 17.15
C GLU A 106 10.77 6.14 18.02
N ARG A 107 10.13 7.19 17.47
CA ARG A 107 9.15 8.01 18.16
C ARG A 107 7.73 7.43 18.13
N TYR A 108 7.49 6.44 17.27
CA TYR A 108 6.17 5.82 17.15
C TYR A 108 5.90 4.85 18.31
N PRO A 109 4.63 4.71 18.73
CA PRO A 109 4.26 3.85 19.85
C PRO A 109 4.60 2.38 19.57
N GLU A 110 4.64 1.59 20.64
CA GLU A 110 4.80 0.14 20.54
C GLU A 110 3.67 -0.47 19.70
N GLY A 111 4.02 -1.38 18.79
CA GLY A 111 3.09 -1.97 17.81
C GLY A 111 2.92 -1.19 16.50
N ALA A 112 3.38 0.07 16.41
CA ALA A 112 3.31 0.81 15.15
C ALA A 112 4.32 0.25 14.11
N PRO A 113 3.98 0.23 12.81
CA PRO A 113 4.93 -0.13 11.75
C PRO A 113 6.15 0.80 11.75
N LYS A 114 7.34 0.24 12.02
CA LYS A 114 8.60 1.01 12.05
C LYS A 114 9.40 0.90 10.75
N MET A 115 9.11 -0.12 9.95
CA MET A 115 9.83 -0.46 8.73
C MET A 115 9.11 0.06 7.50
N ARG A 116 9.86 0.56 6.53
CA ARG A 116 9.30 0.97 5.24
C ARG A 116 8.89 -0.29 4.46
N PRO A 117 7.67 -0.33 3.92
CA PRO A 117 7.22 -1.45 3.11
C PRO A 117 7.99 -1.50 1.79
N PHE A 118 7.93 -2.66 1.17
CA PHE A 118 8.31 -2.81 -0.22
C PHE A 118 7.07 -2.64 -1.09
N TYR A 119 7.22 -2.02 -2.24
CA TYR A 119 6.14 -1.86 -3.21
C TYR A 119 6.58 -2.35 -4.59
N TRP A 120 5.61 -2.87 -5.33
CA TRP A 120 5.73 -3.28 -6.71
C TRP A 120 4.64 -2.61 -7.54
N ASP A 121 5.06 -1.70 -8.42
CA ASP A 121 4.20 -0.94 -9.32
C ASP A 121 4.13 -1.65 -10.69
N ILE A 122 3.14 -2.53 -10.81
CA ILE A 122 2.96 -3.42 -11.96
C ILE A 122 2.40 -2.64 -13.15
N ALA A 123 1.57 -1.63 -12.87
CA ALA A 123 1.05 -0.70 -13.88
C ALA A 123 2.19 -0.10 -14.73
N LYS A 124 3.26 0.40 -14.10
CA LYS A 124 4.42 0.95 -14.83
C LYS A 124 5.31 -0.10 -15.49
N ALA A 125 5.27 -1.35 -15.06
CA ALA A 125 5.95 -2.45 -15.76
C ALA A 125 5.35 -2.69 -17.14
N SER A 126 4.02 -2.54 -17.28
CA SER A 126 3.30 -2.67 -18.56
C SER A 126 3.74 -1.63 -19.60
N GLN A 127 4.01 -0.41 -19.14
CA GLN A 127 4.36 0.75 -19.95
C GLN A 127 5.81 0.73 -20.45
N SER A 128 6.59 -0.31 -20.10
CA SER A 128 7.98 -0.47 -20.53
C SER A 128 8.87 0.74 -20.16
N GLU A 129 8.62 1.39 -19.01
CA GLU A 129 9.43 2.50 -18.54
C GLU A 129 10.91 2.08 -18.41
N ARG A 130 11.77 2.66 -19.25
CA ARG A 130 13.20 2.29 -19.42
C ARG A 130 14.02 2.38 -18.13
N GLU A 131 13.65 3.29 -17.23
CA GLU A 131 14.32 3.53 -15.94
C GLU A 131 14.02 2.45 -14.89
N ARG A 132 13.09 1.53 -15.18
CA ARG A 132 12.60 0.53 -14.23
C ARG A 132 12.84 -0.87 -14.81
N LYS A 133 14.04 -1.40 -14.64
CA LYS A 133 14.37 -2.80 -15.01
C LYS A 133 13.55 -3.77 -14.14
N TRP A 134 12.32 -4.07 -14.53
CA TRP A 134 11.34 -4.87 -13.77
C TRP A 134 11.61 -6.38 -13.76
N GLY A 135 12.67 -6.84 -14.43
CA GLY A 135 12.98 -8.25 -14.66
C GLY A 135 13.19 -8.52 -16.15
N LYS A 136 13.40 -9.78 -16.53
CA LYS A 136 13.65 -10.17 -17.93
C LYS A 136 12.42 -9.99 -18.83
N ASN A 137 11.21 -10.28 -18.33
CA ASN A 137 9.96 -10.27 -19.12
C ASN A 137 8.79 -9.51 -18.45
N PRO A 138 8.86 -8.17 -18.30
CA PRO A 138 7.84 -7.42 -17.56
C PRO A 138 6.42 -7.52 -18.14
N LYS A 139 6.27 -7.56 -19.47
CA LYS A 139 4.95 -7.67 -20.11
C LYS A 139 4.24 -8.99 -19.82
N GLU A 140 4.99 -10.09 -19.79
CA GLU A 140 4.47 -11.42 -19.46
C GLU A 140 3.98 -11.46 -18.01
N VAL A 141 4.80 -10.94 -17.09
CA VAL A 141 4.45 -10.85 -15.67
C VAL A 141 3.18 -10.01 -15.46
N VAL A 142 3.10 -8.83 -16.08
CA VAL A 142 1.90 -7.99 -16.04
C VAL A 142 0.71 -8.74 -16.62
N GLY A 143 0.86 -9.41 -17.76
CA GLY A 143 -0.21 -10.19 -18.40
C GLY A 143 -0.75 -11.27 -17.48
N THR A 144 0.13 -12.03 -16.83
CA THR A 144 -0.26 -13.02 -15.81
C THR A 144 -1.04 -12.36 -14.68
N ILE A 145 -0.56 -11.24 -14.15
CA ILE A 145 -1.22 -10.52 -13.06
C ILE A 145 -2.61 -10.08 -13.48
N VAL A 146 -2.72 -9.30 -14.56
CA VAL A 146 -4.01 -8.82 -15.09
C VAL A 146 -4.98 -9.97 -15.33
N SER A 147 -4.52 -11.10 -15.92
CA SER A 147 -5.37 -12.26 -16.19
C SER A 147 -5.89 -12.97 -14.93
N SER A 148 -5.13 -12.88 -13.84
CA SER A 148 -5.46 -13.47 -12.53
C SER A 148 -6.18 -12.50 -11.59
N THR A 149 -6.11 -11.20 -11.88
CA THR A 149 -6.81 -10.14 -11.15
C THR A 149 -8.28 -10.21 -11.49
N GLN A 150 -9.04 -10.79 -10.58
CA GLN A 150 -10.48 -10.65 -10.57
C GLN A 150 -10.85 -9.43 -9.73
N THR A 151 -11.95 -8.78 -10.10
CA THR A 151 -12.44 -7.61 -9.40
C THR A 151 -13.40 -8.02 -8.27
N PRO A 152 -13.48 -7.25 -7.18
CA PRO A 152 -14.44 -7.51 -6.12
C PRO A 152 -15.88 -7.51 -6.64
N TYR A 153 -16.73 -8.36 -6.03
CA TYR A 153 -18.13 -8.53 -6.44
C TYR A 153 -18.97 -7.24 -6.35
N TRP A 154 -18.57 -6.32 -5.48
CA TRP A 154 -19.24 -5.03 -5.26
C TRP A 154 -18.76 -3.93 -6.21
N LEU A 155 -17.75 -4.16 -7.06
CA LEU A 155 -17.28 -3.15 -8.02
C LEU A 155 -18.18 -3.13 -9.27
N PRO A 156 -18.60 -1.95 -9.76
CA PRO A 156 -19.45 -1.87 -10.95
C PRO A 156 -18.66 -2.22 -12.20
N GLU A 157 -19.33 -2.80 -13.20
CA GLU A 157 -18.70 -3.38 -14.40
C GLU A 157 -17.81 -2.40 -15.18
N GLN A 158 -18.20 -1.12 -15.23
CA GLN A 158 -17.43 -0.06 -15.88
C GLN A 158 -16.04 0.12 -15.25
N ASP A 159 -15.93 0.04 -13.92
CA ASP A 159 -14.69 0.27 -13.19
C ASP A 159 -13.79 -0.98 -13.20
N LYS A 160 -14.36 -2.15 -13.49
CA LYS A 160 -13.60 -3.41 -13.59
C LYS A 160 -12.59 -3.40 -14.73
N GLN A 161 -12.89 -2.70 -15.82
CA GLN A 161 -12.05 -2.66 -17.02
C GLN A 161 -10.72 -1.95 -16.77
N GLU A 162 -10.71 -0.94 -15.90
CA GLU A 162 -9.53 -0.15 -15.59
C GLU A 162 -8.72 -0.71 -14.42
N MET A 163 -9.36 -1.47 -13.53
CA MET A 163 -8.74 -1.98 -12.29
C MET A 163 -7.50 -2.86 -12.55
N GLY A 164 -7.51 -3.69 -13.59
CA GLY A 164 -6.36 -4.54 -13.93
C GLY A 164 -5.08 -3.73 -14.20
N PHE A 165 -5.22 -2.48 -14.63
CA PHE A 165 -4.12 -1.58 -14.97
C PHE A 165 -3.74 -0.63 -13.83
N SER A 166 -4.43 -0.70 -12.69
CA SER A 166 -4.21 0.11 -11.48
C SER A 166 -3.59 -0.71 -10.34
N SER A 167 -2.61 -1.55 -10.64
CA SER A 167 -2.04 -2.46 -9.63
C SER A 167 -0.72 -1.95 -9.05
N GLU A 168 -0.81 -1.50 -7.79
CA GLU A 168 0.32 -1.45 -6.87
C GLU A 168 0.15 -2.58 -5.85
N MET A 169 1.24 -3.31 -5.58
CA MET A 169 1.28 -4.29 -4.50
C MET A 169 2.23 -3.82 -3.43
N TRP A 170 1.76 -3.86 -2.18
CA TRP A 170 2.55 -3.52 -1.01
C TRP A 170 2.87 -4.80 -0.24
N PHE A 171 4.14 -4.96 0.10
CA PHE A 171 4.66 -6.09 0.84
C PHE A 171 5.19 -5.61 2.17
N HIS A 172 4.60 -6.11 3.25
CA HIS A 172 5.14 -5.96 4.58
C HIS A 172 5.94 -7.23 4.91
N PRO A 173 7.26 -7.13 5.16
CA PRO A 173 8.01 -8.25 5.70
C PRO A 173 7.45 -8.59 7.08
N LYS A 174 6.99 -9.82 7.28
CA LYS A 174 6.61 -10.32 8.60
C LYS A 174 7.84 -10.69 9.41
#